data_AF-A0A1H3DUM7-F1
#
_entry.id   AF-A0A1H3DUM7-F1
#
_cell.length_a   1.000
_cell.length_b   1.000
_cell.length_c   1.000
_cell.angle_alpha   90.00
_cell.angle_beta   90.00
_cell.angle_gamma   90.00
#
_symmetry.space_group_name_H-M   'P 1'
#
loop_
_entity.id
_entity.type
_entity.pdbx_description
1 polymer ?
#
loop_
_entity_poly.entity_id
_entity_poly.type
_entity_poly.pdbx_seq_one_letter_code
_entity_poly.pdbx_strand_id
1 'polypeptide(L)'
;MTTITPRWEWRWFGRRFGAAEARLAALAPEGVQESDEIYLLAGAGDNVKVRAELIDIKVLRQVNADGLEQWTPVMKAGFPLPATEAAKVFESLRLPVPSLSRTSYGIDELVTELAKPGGAVRPVNVHKRRVRYKIGGCMAECSDVVANGRPTRTIAVESEDAQAVVRAVRELGLAGYANTSYPRGLAALIDDAPARYAVIDVGTNSVKFHIGERDRDGHWHRVVDRAEMTRLGEGFGQQRVITAAALERTADAIAGMVDEAKRQDVAAITAVGTAGLRIASNGREVVAAIRTRTGLDIEVISGEDEGRFAYLAARSGLGAVSGSLVVFDTGGGSSQFTFGHDSSVDERFSVEVGAVRYTERFKLDGSVSLDTLHEAMAAIAADLSRIDGRPVPDRLVAMGGAVTNMAAVKHRLAPYDPNVVQGTVLDRAEIERQIELYRSQDAESRREIVGLQPKRAEVILAGACIVRTVMEKLGQENLTVSDRGLRHGVLSERFDA
;
A
#
# COMPACT_ATOMS: atom_id res chain seq x y z
N MET A 1 22.22 19.51 36.31
CA MET A 1 21.67 18.36 35.56
C MET A 1 21.09 18.91 34.27
N THR A 2 21.59 18.48 33.11
CA THR A 2 21.00 18.81 31.81
C THR A 2 19.57 18.27 31.78
N THR A 3 18.58 19.14 31.61
CA THR A 3 17.18 18.75 31.51
C THR A 3 17.04 17.78 30.33
N ILE A 4 16.64 16.53 30.62
CA ILE A 4 16.36 15.55 29.57
C ILE A 4 15.06 15.98 28.90
N THR A 5 15.14 16.53 27.68
CA THR A 5 13.95 16.89 26.92
C THR A 5 13.48 15.69 26.10
N PRO A 6 12.28 15.14 26.38
CA PRO A 6 11.71 14.05 25.58
C PRO A 6 11.41 14.54 24.15
N ARG A 7 11.64 13.69 23.16
CA ARG A 7 11.39 14.00 21.75
C ARG A 7 10.33 13.06 21.20
N TRP A 8 9.46 13.61 20.38
CA TRP A 8 8.53 12.88 19.54
C TRP A 8 9.28 12.36 18.33
N GLU A 9 9.07 11.09 18.00
CA GLU A 9 9.67 10.42 16.86
C GLU A 9 8.58 9.82 15.97
N TRP A 10 8.72 10.08 14.68
CA TRP A 10 8.09 9.33 13.60
C TRP A 10 9.16 8.58 12.83
N ARG A 11 8.92 7.32 12.49
CA ARG A 11 9.84 6.51 11.71
C ARG A 11 9.12 5.49 10.84
N TRP A 12 9.68 5.24 9.66
CA TRP A 12 9.26 4.16 8.78
C TRP A 12 10.44 3.33 8.25
N PHE A 13 10.18 2.06 7.98
CA PHE A 13 11.11 1.08 7.43
C PHE A 13 10.68 0.70 6.02
N GLY A 14 11.62 0.65 5.08
CA GLY A 14 11.34 0.25 3.69
C GLY A 14 12.62 0.30 2.85
N ARG A 15 12.58 -0.13 1.58
CA ARG A 15 13.72 0.10 0.65
C ARG A 15 13.57 1.37 -0.16
N ARG A 16 12.35 1.86 -0.33
CA ARG A 16 12.03 3.10 -1.05
C ARG A 16 11.05 3.94 -0.24
N PHE A 17 11.16 5.26 -0.35
CA PHE A 17 10.28 6.21 0.33
C PHE A 17 9.56 7.15 -0.66
N GLY A 18 9.52 6.76 -1.93
CA GLY A 18 8.83 7.49 -2.99
C GLY A 18 9.29 8.95 -3.08
N ALA A 19 8.33 9.87 -3.09
CA ALA A 19 8.60 11.30 -3.19
C ALA A 19 9.49 11.85 -2.05
N ALA A 20 9.50 11.21 -0.87
CA ALA A 20 10.30 11.66 0.26
C ALA A 20 11.80 11.63 -0.04
N GLU A 21 12.27 10.70 -0.87
CA GLU A 21 13.69 10.59 -1.22
C GLU A 21 14.15 11.79 -2.04
N ALA A 22 13.36 12.16 -3.06
CA ALA A 22 13.62 13.34 -3.87
C ALA A 22 13.53 14.63 -3.03
N ARG A 23 12.55 14.72 -2.13
CA ARG A 23 12.38 15.88 -1.24
C ARG A 23 13.55 16.02 -0.26
N LEU A 24 14.03 14.94 0.33
CA LEU A 24 15.22 14.97 1.18
C LEU A 24 16.49 15.27 0.39
N ALA A 25 16.64 14.70 -0.81
CA ALA A 25 17.79 14.97 -1.68
C ALA A 25 17.88 16.44 -2.13
N ALA A 26 16.75 17.16 -2.17
CA ALA A 26 16.71 18.59 -2.44
C ALA A 26 17.15 19.47 -1.25
N LEU A 27 17.28 18.89 -0.04
CA LEU A 27 17.78 19.59 1.15
C LEU A 27 19.30 19.45 1.28
N ALA A 28 19.94 20.46 1.87
CA ALA A 28 21.34 20.36 2.24
C ALA A 28 21.53 19.38 3.41
N PRO A 29 22.39 18.35 3.29
CA PRO A 29 22.63 17.42 4.38
C PRO A 29 23.44 18.12 5.49
N GLU A 30 23.05 17.93 6.75
CA GLU A 30 23.82 18.39 7.92
C GLU A 30 25.06 17.53 8.18
N GLY A 31 25.05 16.30 7.69
CA GLY A 31 26.18 15.39 7.79
C GLY A 31 25.81 13.93 7.54
N VAL A 32 26.84 13.12 7.36
CA VAL A 32 26.76 11.66 7.25
C VAL A 32 27.44 11.05 8.48
N GLN A 33 26.81 10.07 9.10
CA GLN A 33 27.38 9.33 10.22
C GLN A 33 27.23 7.83 9.98
N GLU A 34 28.27 7.07 10.30
CA GLU A 34 28.23 5.61 10.36
C GLU A 34 28.37 5.14 11.82
N SER A 35 27.75 4.02 12.13
CA SER A 35 27.77 3.44 13.47
C SER A 35 27.48 1.95 13.43
N ASP A 36 28.25 1.19 14.20
CA ASP A 36 27.92 -0.17 14.62
C ASP A 36 27.24 -0.13 15.99
N GLU A 37 26.10 -0.78 16.07
CA GLU A 37 25.20 -0.77 17.22
C GLU A 37 24.77 -2.22 17.54
N ILE A 38 24.60 -2.55 18.82
CA ILE A 38 23.97 -3.81 19.25
C ILE A 38 22.64 -3.45 19.89
N TYR A 39 21.54 -4.00 19.36
CA TYR A 39 20.23 -3.92 19.99
C TYR A 39 19.89 -5.23 20.67
N LEU A 40 19.53 -5.16 21.94
CA LEU A 40 19.00 -6.28 22.72
C LEU A 40 17.49 -6.11 22.78
N LEU A 41 16.77 -6.87 21.96
CA LEU A 41 15.32 -6.76 21.79
C LEU A 41 14.58 -7.75 22.70
N ALA A 42 13.62 -7.27 23.48
CA ALA A 42 12.75 -8.08 24.33
C ALA A 42 11.27 -7.76 24.09
N GLY A 43 10.42 -8.79 24.15
CA GLY A 43 8.95 -8.63 24.08
C GLY A 43 8.46 -7.79 22.89
N ALA A 44 7.41 -7.00 23.11
CA ALA A 44 6.69 -6.22 22.11
C ALA A 44 7.26 -4.79 21.88
N GLY A 45 8.59 -4.61 22.01
CA GLY A 45 9.26 -3.35 21.68
C GLY A 45 10.22 -2.82 22.76
N ASP A 46 10.37 -3.51 23.89
CA ASP A 46 11.38 -3.17 24.89
C ASP A 46 12.77 -3.47 24.32
N ASN A 47 13.72 -2.56 24.53
CA ASN A 47 15.06 -2.71 23.99
C ASN A 47 16.12 -1.96 24.78
N VAL A 48 17.34 -2.41 24.60
CA VAL A 48 18.55 -1.75 25.07
C VAL A 48 19.51 -1.63 23.88
N LYS A 49 20.16 -0.48 23.75
CA LYS A 49 21.11 -0.23 22.66
C LYS A 49 22.50 -0.01 23.21
N VAL A 50 23.48 -0.69 22.63
CA VAL A 50 24.91 -0.46 22.87
C VAL A 50 25.53 0.16 21.63
N ARG A 51 26.29 1.25 21.80
CA ARG A 51 27.03 1.92 20.71
C ARG A 51 28.26 2.64 21.27
N ALA A 52 29.41 2.45 20.63
CA ALA A 52 30.67 3.11 21.01
C ALA A 52 30.96 2.98 22.52
N GLU A 53 30.93 1.75 23.03
CA GLU A 53 31.17 1.40 24.45
C GLU A 53 30.24 2.11 25.46
N LEU A 54 29.07 2.57 24.98
CA LEU A 54 28.02 3.12 25.81
C LEU A 54 26.74 2.31 25.67
N ILE A 55 26.11 1.99 26.79
CA ILE A 55 24.74 1.49 26.85
C ILE A 55 23.77 2.68 26.99
N ASP A 56 22.70 2.68 26.21
CA ASP A 56 21.66 3.71 26.15
C ASP A 56 20.29 3.04 26.23
N ILE A 57 19.51 3.41 27.25
CA ILE A 57 18.16 2.90 27.46
C ILE A 57 17.19 4.06 27.33
N LYS A 58 16.24 3.89 26.41
CA LYS A 58 15.12 4.80 26.23
C LYS A 58 13.83 4.05 26.47
N VAL A 59 12.95 4.64 27.25
CA VAL A 59 11.61 4.10 27.49
C VAL A 59 10.57 4.91 26.74
N LEU A 60 9.59 4.20 26.19
CA LEU A 60 8.41 4.82 25.58
C LEU A 60 7.57 5.44 26.69
N ARG A 61 7.39 6.76 26.63
CA ARG A 61 6.60 7.50 27.62
C ARG A 61 5.12 7.53 27.27
N GLN A 62 4.81 7.82 26.01
CA GLN A 62 3.45 7.92 25.52
C GLN A 62 3.41 7.86 23.99
N VAL A 63 2.24 7.51 23.47
CA VAL A 63 1.87 7.61 22.06
C VAL A 63 0.73 8.62 21.95
N ASN A 64 0.82 9.60 21.06
CA ASN A 64 -0.24 10.60 20.90
C ASN A 64 -1.31 10.13 19.88
N ALA A 65 -2.32 10.97 19.67
CA ALA A 65 -3.41 10.70 18.72
C ALA A 65 -2.95 10.64 17.24
N ASP A 66 -1.77 11.17 16.91
CA ASP A 66 -1.13 11.08 15.59
C ASP A 66 -0.25 9.81 15.45
N GLY A 67 -0.23 8.94 16.47
CA GLY A 67 0.61 7.74 16.48
C GLY A 67 2.10 8.02 16.71
N LEU A 68 2.48 9.26 17.02
CA LEU A 68 3.86 9.62 17.33
C LEU A 68 4.26 9.07 18.69
N GLU A 69 5.49 8.59 18.79
CA GLU A 69 6.03 8.02 20.01
C GLU A 69 6.95 9.02 20.70
N GLN A 70 6.76 9.25 22.00
CA GLN A 70 7.65 10.10 22.79
C GLN A 70 8.59 9.25 23.63
N TRP A 71 9.90 9.36 23.37
CA TRP A 71 10.92 8.56 24.03
C TRP A 71 11.71 9.38 25.05
N THR A 72 11.96 8.80 26.23
CA THR A 72 12.75 9.44 27.29
C THR A 72 14.00 8.60 27.59
N PRO A 73 15.21 9.16 27.46
CA PRO A 73 16.43 8.55 27.97
C PRO A 73 16.35 8.35 29.48
N VAL A 74 16.52 7.12 29.96
CA VAL A 74 16.50 6.78 31.40
C VAL A 74 17.86 6.32 31.92
N MET A 75 18.74 5.87 31.02
CA MET A 75 20.08 5.42 31.39
C MET A 75 21.05 5.65 30.24
N LYS A 76 22.24 6.15 30.58
CA LYS A 76 23.40 6.20 29.69
C LYS A 76 24.64 5.92 30.52
N ALA A 77 25.32 4.81 30.26
CA ALA A 77 26.48 4.37 31.03
C ALA A 77 27.57 3.81 30.10
N GLY A 78 28.83 3.88 30.55
CA GLY A 78 29.97 3.29 29.84
C GLY A 78 30.27 1.88 30.31
N PHE A 79 30.98 1.13 29.47
CA PHE A 79 31.55 -0.16 29.84
C PHE A 79 32.96 0.02 30.45
N PRO A 80 33.40 -0.87 31.36
CA PRO A 80 32.66 -2.01 31.92
C PRO A 80 31.52 -1.55 32.84
N LEU A 81 30.35 -2.20 32.71
CA LEU A 81 29.11 -1.81 33.37
C LEU A 81 29.04 -2.43 34.78
N PRO A 82 28.89 -1.65 35.87
CA PRO A 82 28.74 -2.19 37.21
C PRO A 82 27.52 -3.12 37.34
N ALA A 83 27.59 -4.14 38.19
CA ALA A 83 26.49 -5.10 38.38
C ALA A 83 25.16 -4.44 38.78
N THR A 84 25.21 -3.37 39.56
CA THR A 84 24.02 -2.58 39.96
C THR A 84 23.37 -1.89 38.77
N GLU A 85 24.15 -1.44 37.79
CA GLU A 85 23.65 -0.85 36.56
C GLU A 85 23.19 -1.93 35.57
N ALA A 86 23.89 -3.07 35.51
CA ALA A 86 23.45 -4.23 34.73
C ALA A 86 22.07 -4.74 35.18
N ALA A 87 21.77 -4.76 36.49
CA ALA A 87 20.44 -5.09 37.00
C ALA A 87 19.33 -4.20 36.43
N LYS A 88 19.57 -2.88 36.33
CA LYS A 88 18.61 -1.93 35.72
C LYS A 88 18.35 -2.22 34.24
N VAL A 89 19.31 -2.82 33.53
CA VAL A 89 19.12 -3.26 32.15
C VAL A 89 18.04 -4.35 32.08
N PHE A 90 18.11 -5.36 32.95
CA PHE A 90 17.08 -6.40 33.04
C PHE A 90 15.70 -5.82 33.40
N GLU A 91 15.65 -4.92 34.38
CA GLU A 91 14.41 -4.25 34.79
C GLU A 91 13.79 -3.46 33.64
N SER A 92 14.61 -2.72 32.88
CA SER A 92 14.14 -1.94 31.73
C SER A 92 13.56 -2.80 30.60
N LEU A 93 14.08 -4.03 30.45
CA LEU A 93 13.58 -5.03 29.52
C LEU A 93 12.41 -5.85 30.12
N ARG A 94 11.97 -5.53 31.34
CA ARG A 94 10.92 -6.23 32.09
C ARG A 94 11.22 -7.71 32.29
N LEU A 95 12.50 -8.03 32.48
CA LEU A 95 12.98 -9.37 32.73
C LEU A 95 13.26 -9.56 34.22
N PRO A 96 13.12 -10.79 34.74
CA PRO A 96 13.62 -11.12 36.07
C PRO A 96 15.12 -10.83 36.16
N VAL A 97 15.54 -10.12 37.21
CA VAL A 97 16.96 -9.85 37.47
C VAL A 97 17.60 -11.13 38.03
N PRO A 98 18.57 -11.75 37.33
CA PRO A 98 19.23 -12.95 37.83
C PRO A 98 20.22 -12.61 38.95
N SER A 99 20.72 -13.64 39.65
CA SER A 99 21.89 -13.48 40.52
C SER A 99 23.14 -13.21 39.66
N LEU A 100 23.54 -11.94 39.60
CA LEU A 100 24.71 -11.48 38.85
C LEU A 100 25.99 -11.92 39.57
N SER A 101 26.79 -12.77 38.92
CA SER A 101 28.00 -13.38 39.51
C SER A 101 29.25 -12.51 39.43
N ARG A 102 29.22 -11.41 38.66
CA ARG A 102 30.35 -10.49 38.46
C ARG A 102 30.07 -9.14 39.11
N THR A 103 31.14 -8.43 39.48
CA THR A 103 31.06 -7.05 40.00
C THR A 103 30.85 -6.02 38.88
N SER A 104 31.31 -6.33 37.66
CA SER A 104 31.11 -5.54 36.45
C SER A 104 31.11 -6.44 35.21
N TYR A 105 30.53 -5.94 34.12
CA TYR A 105 30.35 -6.68 32.87
C TYR A 105 30.94 -5.91 31.68
N GLY A 106 31.73 -6.57 30.84
CA GLY A 106 32.01 -6.11 29.49
C GLY A 106 30.78 -6.24 28.57
N ILE A 107 30.88 -5.76 27.33
CA ILE A 107 29.77 -5.83 26.35
C ILE A 107 29.38 -7.29 26.10
N ASP A 108 30.34 -8.12 25.68
CA ASP A 108 30.08 -9.52 25.34
C ASP A 108 29.56 -10.34 26.54
N GLU A 109 30.07 -10.04 27.74
CA GLU A 109 29.62 -10.68 28.98
C GLU A 109 28.17 -10.31 29.29
N LEU A 110 27.81 -9.02 29.19
CA LEU A 110 26.45 -8.56 29.42
C LEU A 110 25.48 -9.13 28.38
N VAL A 111 25.89 -9.14 27.10
CA VAL A 111 25.10 -9.74 26.01
C VAL A 111 24.87 -11.23 26.27
N THR A 112 25.90 -11.96 26.72
CA THR A 112 25.78 -13.39 27.06
C THR A 112 24.82 -13.64 28.24
N GLU A 113 24.81 -12.76 29.24
CA GLU A 113 23.86 -12.88 30.36
C GLU A 113 22.41 -12.59 29.95
N LEU A 114 22.19 -11.65 29.02
CA LEU A 114 20.86 -11.24 28.57
C LEU A 114 20.29 -12.19 27.50
N ALA A 115 21.08 -12.48 26.48
CA ALA A 115 20.69 -13.24 25.28
C ALA A 115 21.02 -14.73 25.40
N LYS A 116 20.55 -15.37 26.48
CA LYS A 116 20.72 -16.83 26.65
C LYS A 116 19.98 -17.59 25.53
N PRO A 117 20.53 -18.71 25.01
CA PRO A 117 19.84 -19.51 23.99
C PRO A 117 18.42 -19.91 24.44
N GLY A 118 17.41 -19.67 23.59
CA GLY A 118 16.00 -19.90 23.92
C GLY A 118 15.38 -18.88 24.90
N GLY A 119 16.13 -17.84 25.28
CA GLY A 119 15.66 -16.75 26.14
C GLY A 119 14.80 -15.72 25.41
N ALA A 120 14.26 -14.76 26.18
CA ALA A 120 13.36 -13.72 25.69
C ALA A 120 14.06 -12.54 24.99
N VAL A 121 15.40 -12.47 25.05
CA VAL A 121 16.21 -11.38 24.47
C VAL A 121 16.91 -11.86 23.21
N ARG A 122 16.76 -11.08 22.14
CA ARG A 122 17.42 -11.34 20.86
C ARG A 122 18.46 -10.24 20.59
N PRO A 123 19.75 -10.60 20.40
CA PRO A 123 20.78 -9.65 20.03
C PRO A 123 20.75 -9.39 18.52
N VAL A 124 20.83 -8.12 18.16
CA VAL A 124 20.82 -7.65 16.77
C VAL A 124 22.01 -6.75 16.54
N ASN A 125 22.94 -7.22 15.73
CA ASN A 125 24.07 -6.43 15.26
C ASN A 125 23.58 -5.56 14.10
N VAL A 126 23.73 -4.26 14.26
CA VAL A 126 23.21 -3.25 13.34
C VAL A 126 24.35 -2.38 12.86
N HIS A 127 24.67 -2.46 11.57
CA HIS A 127 25.47 -1.45 10.90
C HIS A 127 24.53 -0.41 10.29
N LYS A 128 24.76 0.88 10.58
CA LYS A 128 23.89 1.97 10.13
C LYS A 128 24.68 3.14 9.58
N ARG A 129 24.37 3.51 8.34
CA ARG A 129 24.82 4.74 7.69
C ARG A 129 23.64 5.71 7.60
N ARG A 130 23.74 6.89 8.21
CA ARG A 130 22.66 7.88 8.27
C ARG A 130 23.07 9.22 7.68
N VAL A 131 22.20 9.78 6.84
CA VAL A 131 22.28 11.15 6.34
C VAL A 131 21.25 11.98 7.07
N ARG A 132 21.66 13.11 7.64
CA ARG A 132 20.80 14.00 8.44
C ARG A 132 20.40 15.26 7.69
N TYR A 133 19.20 15.75 7.98
CA TYR A 133 18.59 16.91 7.35
C TYR A 133 17.79 17.73 8.38
N LYS A 134 17.47 18.98 8.01
CA LYS A 134 16.50 19.82 8.71
C LYS A 134 15.30 20.08 7.83
N ILE A 135 14.11 19.89 8.39
CA ILE A 135 12.83 20.14 7.72
C ILE A 135 11.80 20.62 8.73
N GLY A 136 11.17 21.77 8.49
CA GLY A 136 10.14 22.32 9.38
C GLY A 136 10.57 22.47 10.85
N GLY A 137 11.86 22.73 11.12
CA GLY A 137 12.43 22.79 12.48
C GLY A 137 12.70 21.42 13.14
N CYS A 138 12.37 20.32 12.46
CA CYS A 138 12.63 18.96 12.90
C CYS A 138 14.00 18.48 12.42
N MET A 139 14.57 17.52 13.16
CA MET A 139 15.66 16.69 12.66
C MET A 139 15.05 15.57 11.84
N ALA A 140 15.53 15.37 10.61
CA ALA A 140 15.17 14.21 9.80
C ALA A 140 16.43 13.39 9.48
N GLU A 141 16.29 12.07 9.39
CA GLU A 141 17.35 11.18 8.91
C GLU A 141 16.82 10.20 7.87
N CYS A 142 17.62 9.95 6.84
CA CYS A 142 17.48 8.80 5.94
C CYS A 142 18.67 7.89 6.16
N SER A 143 18.43 6.61 6.43
CA SER A 143 19.48 5.68 6.85
C SER A 143 19.44 4.38 6.07
N ASP A 144 20.61 3.91 5.66
CA ASP A 144 20.85 2.55 5.20
C ASP A 144 21.24 1.70 6.42
N VAL A 145 20.57 0.57 6.61
CA VAL A 145 20.66 -0.26 7.81
C VAL A 145 20.88 -1.71 7.41
N VAL A 146 21.87 -2.37 8.00
CA VAL A 146 22.09 -3.81 7.88
C VAL A 146 21.97 -4.41 9.26
N ALA A 147 20.90 -5.19 9.51
CA ALA A 147 20.66 -5.83 10.80
C ALA A 147 20.83 -7.36 10.67
N ASN A 148 21.82 -7.94 11.36
CA ASN A 148 22.19 -9.36 11.24
C ASN A 148 22.34 -9.81 9.76
N GLY A 149 22.98 -8.98 8.93
CA GLY A 149 23.17 -9.23 7.50
C GLY A 149 21.97 -8.89 6.60
N ARG A 150 20.84 -8.45 7.16
CA ARG A 150 19.62 -8.10 6.41
C ARG A 150 19.57 -6.61 6.10
N PRO A 151 19.60 -6.20 4.83
CA PRO A 151 19.53 -4.79 4.47
C PRO A 151 18.11 -4.25 4.52
N THR A 152 17.96 -3.03 5.02
CA THR A 152 16.75 -2.20 4.96
C THR A 152 17.16 -0.74 4.91
N ARG A 153 16.21 0.17 4.67
CA ARG A 153 16.39 1.60 4.91
C ARG A 153 15.36 2.08 5.92
N THR A 154 15.66 3.21 6.55
CA THR A 154 14.70 3.90 7.43
C THR A 154 14.70 5.38 7.18
N ILE A 155 13.52 6.00 7.26
CA ILE A 155 13.36 7.44 7.33
C ILE A 155 12.77 7.79 8.69
N ALA A 156 13.28 8.83 9.34
CA ALA A 156 12.76 9.28 10.61
C ALA A 156 12.75 10.79 10.73
N VAL A 157 11.79 11.30 11.50
CA VAL A 157 11.61 12.71 11.83
C VAL A 157 11.41 12.83 13.32
N GLU A 158 12.17 13.69 13.98
CA GLU A 158 12.06 13.90 15.43
C GLU A 158 12.14 15.38 15.83
N SER A 159 11.36 15.74 16.85
CA SER A 159 11.33 17.08 17.44
C SER A 159 10.77 17.05 18.86
N GLU A 160 10.98 18.12 19.62
CA GLU A 160 10.31 18.33 20.91
C GLU A 160 8.83 18.72 20.71
N ASP A 161 8.51 19.32 19.55
CA ASP A 161 7.14 19.65 19.12
C ASP A 161 6.56 18.54 18.24
N ALA A 162 5.56 17.82 18.76
CA ALA A 162 4.82 16.80 18.02
C ALA A 162 4.19 17.34 16.73
N GLN A 163 3.65 18.55 16.75
CA GLN A 163 2.98 19.13 15.59
C GLN A 163 3.99 19.51 14.50
N ALA A 164 5.21 19.88 14.88
CA ALA A 164 6.30 20.05 13.91
C ALA A 164 6.64 18.73 13.22
N VAL A 165 6.70 17.61 13.95
CA VAL A 165 6.94 16.28 13.36
C VAL A 165 5.84 15.94 12.35
N VAL A 166 4.56 16.09 12.71
CA VAL A 166 3.44 15.81 11.78
C VAL A 166 3.54 16.67 10.51
N ARG A 167 3.83 17.97 10.65
CA ARG A 167 4.00 18.87 9.49
C ARG A 167 5.16 18.43 8.60
N ALA A 168 6.31 18.10 9.18
CA ALA A 168 7.49 17.65 8.44
C ALA A 168 7.25 16.30 7.73
N VAL A 169 6.61 15.33 8.38
CA VAL A 169 6.21 14.05 7.77
C VAL A 169 5.28 14.27 6.58
N ARG A 170 4.31 15.18 6.70
CA ARG A 170 3.43 15.56 5.59
C ARG A 170 4.18 16.26 4.47
N GLU A 171 5.09 17.17 4.80
CA GLU A 171 5.95 17.87 3.85
C GLU A 171 6.85 16.90 3.08
N LEU A 172 7.27 15.79 3.69
CA LEU A 172 7.98 14.69 3.02
C LEU A 172 7.07 13.78 2.19
N GLY A 173 5.74 13.91 2.30
CA GLY A 173 4.78 13.06 1.58
C GLY A 173 4.60 11.70 2.24
N LEU A 174 4.83 11.63 3.55
CA LEU A 174 4.81 10.40 4.34
C LEU A 174 3.59 10.28 5.27
N ALA A 175 2.60 11.16 5.14
CA ALA A 175 1.43 11.19 6.03
C ALA A 175 0.62 9.88 6.04
N GLY A 176 0.58 9.13 4.94
CA GLY A 176 -0.11 7.84 4.84
C GLY A 176 0.71 6.62 5.32
N TYR A 177 1.92 6.82 5.83
CA TYR A 177 2.78 5.76 6.34
C TYR A 177 2.62 5.63 7.85
N ALA A 178 2.51 4.39 8.34
CA ALA A 178 2.41 4.13 9.77
C ALA A 178 3.71 4.52 10.49
N ASN A 179 3.61 4.90 11.77
CA ASN A 179 4.78 5.07 12.60
C ASN A 179 5.23 3.71 13.15
N THR A 180 6.52 3.39 12.99
CA THR A 180 7.13 2.15 13.48
C THR A 180 8.39 2.47 14.27
N SER A 181 8.37 2.16 15.56
CA SER A 181 9.54 2.30 16.42
C SER A 181 10.73 1.51 15.89
N TYR A 182 11.95 2.03 16.10
CA TYR A 182 13.16 1.36 15.63
C TYR A 182 13.29 -0.10 16.13
N PRO A 183 13.03 -0.41 17.42
CA PRO A 183 13.07 -1.78 17.93
C PRO A 183 12.04 -2.70 17.29
N ARG A 184 10.82 -2.22 17.06
CA ARG A 184 9.76 -3.01 16.40
C ARG A 184 10.11 -3.31 14.96
N GLY A 185 10.65 -2.33 14.23
CA GLY A 185 11.12 -2.53 12.85
C GLY A 185 12.30 -3.51 12.77
N LEU A 186 13.24 -3.46 13.72
CA LEU A 186 14.33 -4.45 13.79
C LEU A 186 13.81 -5.85 14.12
N ALA A 187 12.90 -6.00 15.08
CA ALA A 187 12.29 -7.29 15.41
C ALA A 187 11.57 -7.88 14.19
N ALA A 188 10.74 -7.09 13.51
CA ALA A 188 10.05 -7.50 12.29
C ALA A 188 11.03 -7.94 11.18
N LEU A 189 12.19 -7.27 11.07
CA LEU A 189 13.21 -7.61 10.07
C LEU A 189 13.91 -8.95 10.36
N ILE A 190 14.11 -9.32 11.63
CA ILE A 190 14.88 -10.51 12.02
C ILE A 190 14.01 -11.74 12.33
N ASP A 191 12.73 -11.55 12.66
CA ASP A 191 11.88 -12.62 13.22
C ASP A 191 11.41 -13.65 12.20
N ASP A 192 11.70 -13.46 10.91
CA ASP A 192 11.31 -14.39 9.82
C ASP A 192 9.83 -14.79 9.79
N ALA A 193 9.01 -14.03 10.51
CA ALA A 193 7.57 -14.19 10.57
C ALA A 193 6.96 -13.43 9.39
N PRO A 194 6.08 -14.06 8.60
CA PRO A 194 5.37 -13.36 7.55
C PRO A 194 4.59 -12.19 8.16
N ALA A 195 4.85 -10.99 7.64
CA ALA A 195 4.23 -9.77 8.13
C ALA A 195 2.93 -9.49 7.36
N ARG A 196 1.85 -9.24 8.10
CA ARG A 196 0.57 -8.86 7.52
C ARG A 196 0.41 -7.36 7.52
N TYR A 197 -0.06 -6.82 6.40
CA TYR A 197 -0.32 -5.40 6.22
C TYR A 197 -1.72 -5.22 5.65
N ALA A 198 -2.41 -4.17 6.09
CA ALA A 198 -3.76 -3.89 5.62
C ALA A 198 -3.84 -2.56 4.86
N VAL A 199 -4.69 -2.55 3.84
CA VAL A 199 -5.04 -1.36 3.05
C VAL A 199 -6.55 -1.17 3.05
N ILE A 200 -6.98 0.05 3.35
CA ILE A 200 -8.37 0.50 3.22
C ILE A 200 -8.46 1.53 2.08
N ASP A 201 -9.24 1.24 1.06
CA ASP A 201 -9.54 2.15 -0.08
C ASP A 201 -10.97 2.67 0.07
N VAL A 202 -11.09 3.94 0.48
CA VAL A 202 -12.36 4.64 0.68
C VAL A 202 -12.79 5.30 -0.63
N GLY A 203 -13.57 4.54 -1.40
CA GLY A 203 -14.18 4.99 -2.65
C GLY A 203 -15.51 5.72 -2.46
N THR A 204 -16.00 6.32 -3.55
CA THR A 204 -17.31 7.01 -3.56
C THR A 204 -18.48 6.06 -3.30
N ASN A 205 -18.40 4.82 -3.80
CA ASN A 205 -19.50 3.85 -3.71
C ASN A 205 -19.26 2.74 -2.69
N SER A 206 -17.99 2.40 -2.44
CA SER A 206 -17.59 1.25 -1.64
C SER A 206 -16.29 1.53 -0.90
N VAL A 207 -16.14 0.93 0.27
CA VAL A 207 -14.86 0.82 0.98
C VAL A 207 -14.28 -0.56 0.72
N LYS A 208 -13.07 -0.64 0.20
CA LYS A 208 -12.38 -1.92 -0.02
C LYS A 208 -11.36 -2.16 1.09
N PHE A 209 -11.25 -3.42 1.50
CA PHE A 209 -10.35 -3.88 2.54
C PHE A 209 -9.51 -5.02 2.02
N HIS A 210 -8.19 -4.88 2.13
CA HIS A 210 -7.24 -5.90 1.74
C HIS A 210 -6.24 -6.14 2.86
N ILE A 211 -5.99 -7.40 3.19
CA ILE A 211 -4.87 -7.82 4.03
C ILE A 211 -3.95 -8.68 3.16
N GLY A 212 -2.71 -8.23 2.99
CA GLY A 212 -1.64 -8.98 2.37
C GLY A 212 -0.67 -9.50 3.42
N GLU A 213 -0.28 -10.76 3.30
CA GLU A 213 0.81 -11.38 4.05
C GLU A 213 2.03 -11.44 3.14
N ARG A 214 3.16 -10.90 3.60
CA ARG A 214 4.42 -10.95 2.85
C ARG A 214 5.27 -12.11 3.36
N ASP A 215 5.62 -13.03 2.46
CA ASP A 215 6.51 -14.14 2.79
C ASP A 215 7.99 -13.72 2.81
N ARG A 216 8.86 -14.67 3.14
CA ARG A 216 10.31 -14.47 3.26
C ARG A 216 11.00 -14.14 1.95
N ASP A 217 10.43 -14.61 0.83
CA ASP A 217 10.93 -14.34 -0.52
C ASP A 217 10.43 -12.98 -1.03
N GLY A 218 9.61 -12.30 -0.23
CA GLY A 218 9.06 -10.99 -0.52
C GLY A 218 7.80 -11.03 -1.36
N HIS A 219 7.20 -12.21 -1.58
CA HIS A 219 5.94 -12.35 -2.29
C HIS A 219 4.74 -12.02 -1.40
N TRP A 220 3.73 -11.44 -2.03
CA TRP A 220 2.47 -11.11 -1.38
C TRP A 220 1.45 -12.23 -1.58
N HIS A 221 0.96 -12.75 -0.45
CA HIS A 221 -0.18 -13.65 -0.37
C HIS A 221 -1.40 -12.90 0.13
N ARG A 222 -2.54 -13.08 -0.51
CA ARG A 222 -3.78 -12.49 -0.04
C ARG A 222 -4.31 -13.27 1.16
N VAL A 223 -4.58 -12.56 2.26
CA VAL A 223 -5.32 -13.09 3.42
C VAL A 223 -6.79 -12.68 3.35
N VAL A 224 -7.07 -11.40 3.10
CA VAL A 224 -8.42 -10.85 2.95
C VAL A 224 -8.48 -9.94 1.73
N ASP A 225 -9.56 -10.01 0.97
CA ASP A 225 -9.89 -9.02 -0.05
C ASP A 225 -11.41 -8.94 -0.24
N ARG A 226 -12.00 -7.85 0.22
CA ARG A 226 -13.45 -7.63 0.17
C ARG A 226 -13.79 -6.16 0.00
N ALA A 227 -15.02 -5.91 -0.44
CA ALA A 227 -15.57 -4.57 -0.55
C ALA A 227 -16.90 -4.48 0.19
N GLU A 228 -17.15 -3.36 0.84
CA GLU A 228 -18.40 -3.03 1.52
C GLU A 228 -19.04 -1.82 0.86
N MET A 229 -20.33 -1.92 0.54
CA MET A 229 -21.07 -0.88 -0.18
C MET A 229 -21.59 0.18 0.79
N THR A 230 -20.77 1.17 1.12
CA THR A 230 -21.15 2.25 2.05
C THR A 230 -21.84 3.43 1.37
N ARG A 231 -21.62 3.58 0.05
CA ARG A 231 -22.15 4.66 -0.80
C ARG A 231 -21.88 6.05 -0.22
N LEU A 232 -20.60 6.35 0.05
CA LEU A 232 -20.17 7.62 0.64
C LEU A 232 -20.64 8.86 -0.14
N GLY A 233 -20.68 8.76 -1.47
CA GLY A 233 -21.17 9.82 -2.36
C GLY A 233 -22.68 9.86 -2.56
N GLU A 234 -23.46 9.03 -1.85
CA GLU A 234 -24.92 9.07 -1.92
C GLU A 234 -25.46 10.40 -1.38
N GLY A 235 -26.41 10.98 -2.10
CA GLY A 235 -26.94 12.30 -1.75
C GLY A 235 -25.98 13.45 -2.08
N PHE A 236 -24.95 13.21 -2.92
CA PHE A 236 -24.19 14.28 -3.59
C PHE A 236 -25.12 15.13 -4.46
N GLY A 237 -25.77 16.11 -3.83
CA GLY A 237 -26.42 17.21 -4.52
C GLY A 237 -25.40 18.17 -5.11
N GLN A 238 -25.87 19.29 -5.65
CA GLN A 238 -25.01 20.32 -6.25
C GLN A 238 -23.92 20.84 -5.30
N GLN A 239 -24.18 20.84 -3.99
CA GLN A 239 -23.25 21.30 -2.95
C GLN A 239 -22.14 20.28 -2.61
N ARG A 240 -22.21 19.05 -3.14
CA ARG A 240 -21.24 17.97 -2.91
C ARG A 240 -20.94 17.73 -1.43
N VAL A 241 -21.99 17.66 -0.62
CA VAL A 241 -21.88 17.41 0.83
C VAL A 241 -22.08 15.93 1.08
N ILE A 242 -21.17 15.30 1.84
CA ILE A 242 -21.36 13.95 2.35
C ILE A 242 -22.35 14.03 3.51
N THR A 243 -23.43 13.26 3.43
CA THR A 243 -24.50 13.24 4.44
C THR A 243 -24.04 12.56 5.73
N ALA A 244 -24.65 12.92 6.86
CA ALA A 244 -24.37 12.26 8.15
C ALA A 244 -24.61 10.75 8.08
N ALA A 245 -25.67 10.30 7.40
CA ALA A 245 -25.95 8.87 7.24
C ALA A 245 -24.86 8.14 6.43
N ALA A 246 -24.33 8.76 5.37
CA ALA A 246 -23.25 8.19 4.58
C ALA A 246 -21.92 8.14 5.35
N LEU A 247 -21.64 9.17 6.16
CA LEU A 247 -20.51 9.20 7.09
C LEU A 247 -20.62 8.07 8.11
N GLU A 248 -21.76 7.94 8.80
CA GLU A 248 -21.94 6.91 9.83
C GLU A 248 -21.71 5.49 9.30
N ARG A 249 -22.37 5.13 8.19
CA ARG A 249 -22.16 3.81 7.56
C ARG A 249 -20.71 3.57 7.15
N THR A 250 -20.04 4.60 6.62
CA THR A 250 -18.64 4.47 6.20
C THR A 250 -17.71 4.33 7.39
N ALA A 251 -17.96 5.08 8.47
CA ALA A 251 -17.16 5.01 9.69
C ALA A 251 -17.36 3.68 10.42
N ASP A 252 -18.59 3.13 10.42
CA ASP A 252 -18.90 1.77 10.92
C ASP A 252 -18.12 0.70 10.16
N ALA A 253 -18.17 0.73 8.83
CA ALA A 253 -17.45 -0.22 7.97
C ALA A 253 -15.94 -0.19 8.24
N ILE A 254 -15.35 1.02 8.30
CA ILE A 254 -13.92 1.20 8.57
C ILE A 254 -13.56 0.73 9.98
N ALA A 255 -14.39 1.01 10.99
CA ALA A 255 -14.17 0.51 12.36
C ALA A 255 -14.12 -1.02 12.39
N GLY A 256 -15.06 -1.69 11.71
CA GLY A 256 -15.08 -3.15 11.59
C GLY A 256 -13.83 -3.72 10.89
N MET A 257 -13.34 -3.05 9.84
CA MET A 257 -12.11 -3.42 9.13
C MET A 257 -10.86 -3.23 10.01
N VAL A 258 -10.78 -2.14 10.78
CA VAL A 258 -9.69 -1.89 11.73
C VAL A 258 -9.67 -2.97 12.82
N ASP A 259 -10.82 -3.35 13.36
CA ASP A 259 -10.89 -4.40 14.37
C ASP A 259 -10.57 -5.78 13.79
N GLU A 260 -10.92 -6.05 12.54
CA GLU A 260 -10.49 -7.26 11.83
C GLU A 260 -8.98 -7.29 11.61
N ALA A 261 -8.36 -6.19 11.18
CA ALA A 261 -6.92 -6.10 11.03
C ALA A 261 -6.18 -6.35 12.36
N LYS A 262 -6.69 -5.82 13.48
CA LYS A 262 -6.16 -6.10 14.81
C LYS A 262 -6.24 -7.58 15.18
N ARG A 263 -7.38 -8.24 14.92
CA ARG A 263 -7.55 -9.70 15.17
C ARG A 263 -6.66 -10.57 14.29
N GLN A 264 -6.23 -10.07 13.14
CA GLN A 264 -5.36 -10.77 12.20
C GLN A 264 -3.87 -10.49 12.43
N ASP A 265 -3.52 -9.80 13.53
CA ASP A 265 -2.15 -9.40 13.88
C ASP A 265 -1.44 -8.62 12.77
N VAL A 266 -2.19 -7.74 12.10
CA VAL A 266 -1.64 -6.83 11.08
C VAL A 266 -0.63 -5.87 11.72
N ALA A 267 0.58 -5.82 11.16
CA ALA A 267 1.67 -4.99 11.63
C ALA A 267 1.40 -3.49 11.42
N ALA A 268 0.77 -3.12 10.31
CA ALA A 268 0.36 -1.76 10.01
C ALA A 268 -0.84 -1.69 9.06
N ILE A 269 -1.66 -0.66 9.24
CA ILE A 269 -2.81 -0.34 8.39
C ILE A 269 -2.53 1.01 7.71
N THR A 270 -2.77 1.10 6.40
CA THR A 270 -2.82 2.37 5.67
C THR A 270 -4.18 2.55 5.02
N ALA A 271 -4.62 3.79 4.85
CA ALA A 271 -5.90 4.10 4.26
C ALA A 271 -5.83 5.29 3.31
N VAL A 272 -6.49 5.15 2.16
CA VAL A 272 -6.57 6.18 1.13
C VAL A 272 -8.01 6.52 0.81
N GLY A 273 -8.27 7.79 0.55
CA GLY A 273 -9.55 8.33 0.08
C GLY A 273 -9.44 8.83 -1.35
N THR A 274 -10.39 8.47 -2.21
CA THR A 274 -10.35 8.82 -3.64
C THR A 274 -11.29 9.97 -3.98
N ALA A 275 -11.90 9.96 -5.18
CA ALA A 275 -12.67 11.06 -5.75
C ALA A 275 -13.78 11.58 -4.83
N GLY A 276 -14.53 10.69 -4.17
CA GLY A 276 -15.63 11.07 -3.28
C GLY A 276 -15.20 12.03 -2.16
N LEU A 277 -14.15 11.69 -1.43
CA LEU A 277 -13.60 12.54 -0.37
C LEU A 277 -12.92 13.80 -0.91
N ARG A 278 -12.30 13.71 -2.10
CA ARG A 278 -11.60 14.83 -2.74
C ARG A 278 -12.54 15.93 -3.22
N ILE A 279 -13.70 15.59 -3.77
CA ILE A 279 -14.65 16.59 -4.32
C ILE A 279 -15.70 17.06 -3.31
N ALA A 280 -15.81 16.38 -2.17
CA ALA A 280 -16.74 16.75 -1.12
C ALA A 280 -16.34 18.08 -0.46
N SER A 281 -17.29 19.01 -0.34
CA SER A 281 -17.04 20.30 0.33
C SER A 281 -16.70 20.12 1.82
N ASN A 282 -17.29 19.11 2.47
CA ASN A 282 -17.01 18.71 3.85
C ASN A 282 -16.07 17.49 3.97
N GLY A 283 -15.30 17.15 2.93
CA GLY A 283 -14.44 15.96 2.91
C GLY A 283 -13.41 15.93 4.05
N ARG A 284 -12.84 17.08 4.42
CA ARG A 284 -11.89 17.19 5.56
C ARG A 284 -12.55 16.88 6.91
N GLU A 285 -13.78 17.33 7.11
CA GLU A 285 -14.55 17.07 8.33
C GLU A 285 -14.90 15.59 8.45
N VAL A 286 -15.29 14.97 7.33
CA VAL A 286 -15.54 13.52 7.24
C VAL A 286 -14.31 12.71 7.61
N VAL A 287 -13.13 13.04 7.06
CA VAL A 287 -11.87 12.38 7.41
C VAL A 287 -11.55 12.55 8.90
N ALA A 288 -11.71 13.76 9.45
CA ALA A 288 -11.49 14.01 10.87
C ALA A 288 -12.44 13.19 11.76
N ALA A 289 -13.72 13.11 11.40
CA ALA A 289 -14.72 12.32 12.14
C ALA A 289 -14.39 10.82 12.12
N ILE A 290 -14.01 10.27 10.96
CA ILE A 290 -13.58 8.88 10.85
C ILE A 290 -12.33 8.63 11.70
N ARG A 291 -11.35 9.53 11.68
CA ARG A 291 -10.14 9.42 12.49
C ARG A 291 -10.44 9.44 13.99
N THR A 292 -11.31 10.34 14.47
CA THR A 292 -11.71 10.38 15.88
C THR A 292 -12.35 9.05 16.32
N ARG A 293 -13.13 8.41 15.45
CA ARG A 293 -13.83 7.17 15.77
C ARG A 293 -12.95 5.92 15.68
N THR A 294 -12.06 5.87 14.70
CA THR A 294 -11.34 4.64 14.31
C THR A 294 -9.85 4.67 14.66
N GLY A 295 -9.30 5.85 14.94
CA GLY A 295 -7.86 6.08 15.09
C GLY A 295 -7.08 6.04 13.76
N LEU A 296 -7.75 5.82 12.63
CA LEU A 296 -7.12 5.67 11.33
C LEU A 296 -7.04 7.01 10.59
N ASP A 297 -5.86 7.37 10.09
CA ASP A 297 -5.69 8.52 9.21
C ASP A 297 -5.95 8.11 7.76
N ILE A 298 -6.77 8.90 7.05
CA ILE A 298 -7.12 8.63 5.65
C ILE A 298 -6.44 9.69 4.78
N GLU A 299 -5.49 9.24 3.97
CA GLU A 299 -4.83 10.09 2.99
C GLU A 299 -5.76 10.30 1.78
N VAL A 300 -6.28 11.52 1.60
CA VAL A 300 -7.06 11.85 0.39
C VAL A 300 -6.09 12.06 -0.77
N ILE A 301 -5.96 11.05 -1.63
CA ILE A 301 -4.96 11.03 -2.70
C ILE A 301 -5.42 11.84 -3.92
N SER A 302 -4.44 12.34 -4.66
CA SER A 302 -4.67 13.00 -5.94
C SER A 302 -5.23 12.01 -6.97
N GLY A 303 -5.85 12.54 -8.03
CA GLY A 303 -6.20 11.71 -9.17
C GLY A 303 -4.95 11.01 -9.72
N GLU A 304 -3.86 11.74 -9.90
CA GLU A 304 -2.58 11.23 -10.40
C GLU A 304 -2.04 10.04 -9.58
N ASP A 305 -2.00 10.17 -8.25
CA ASP A 305 -1.55 9.10 -7.35
C ASP A 305 -2.43 7.85 -7.43
N GLU A 306 -3.75 8.01 -7.53
CA GLU A 306 -4.67 6.90 -7.71
C GLU A 306 -4.33 6.09 -8.98
N GLY A 307 -3.97 6.78 -10.06
CA GLY A 307 -3.53 6.14 -11.31
C GLY A 307 -2.16 5.50 -11.19
N ARG A 308 -1.20 6.20 -10.56
CA ARG A 308 0.15 5.69 -10.33
C ARG A 308 0.12 4.42 -9.49
N PHE A 309 -0.67 4.37 -8.43
CA PHE A 309 -0.83 3.17 -7.62
C PHE A 309 -1.49 2.03 -8.40
N ALA A 310 -2.53 2.32 -9.21
CA ALA A 310 -3.11 1.30 -10.09
C ALA A 310 -2.08 0.74 -11.08
N TYR A 311 -1.23 1.59 -11.67
CA TYR A 311 -0.14 1.18 -12.56
C TYR A 311 0.89 0.30 -11.84
N LEU A 312 1.34 0.70 -10.64
CA LEU A 312 2.25 -0.09 -9.81
C LEU A 312 1.64 -1.45 -9.42
N ALA A 313 0.34 -1.47 -9.11
CA ALA A 313 -0.40 -2.69 -8.80
C ALA A 313 -0.36 -3.68 -9.98
N ALA A 314 -0.69 -3.18 -11.18
CA ALA A 314 -0.74 -3.98 -12.39
C ALA A 314 0.66 -4.56 -12.70
N ARG A 315 1.71 -3.75 -12.59
CA ARG A 315 3.09 -4.19 -12.82
C ARG A 315 3.56 -5.22 -11.78
N SER A 316 3.35 -4.96 -10.49
CA SER A 316 3.78 -5.87 -9.40
C SER A 316 3.18 -7.27 -9.53
N GLY A 317 1.97 -7.36 -10.08
CA GLY A 317 1.29 -8.64 -10.29
C GLY A 317 1.76 -9.43 -11.50
N LEU A 318 2.71 -8.91 -12.28
CA LEU A 318 3.17 -9.47 -13.55
C LEU A 318 4.69 -9.72 -13.59
N GLY A 319 5.38 -9.49 -12.47
CA GLY A 319 6.84 -9.61 -12.36
C GLY A 319 7.60 -8.32 -12.74
N ALA A 320 8.93 -8.36 -12.69
CA ALA A 320 9.78 -7.26 -13.14
C ALA A 320 9.62 -7.08 -14.65
N VAL A 321 8.88 -6.04 -15.05
CA VAL A 321 8.74 -5.63 -16.45
C VAL A 321 9.71 -4.50 -16.71
N SER A 322 10.62 -4.70 -17.66
CA SER A 322 11.46 -3.64 -18.22
C SER A 322 10.84 -3.18 -19.53
N GLY A 323 10.90 -1.87 -19.80
CA GLY A 323 10.39 -1.27 -21.03
C GLY A 323 9.03 -0.59 -20.87
N SER A 324 8.37 -0.35 -21.99
CA SER A 324 7.12 0.38 -22.10
C SER A 324 5.91 -0.47 -21.73
N LEU A 325 5.05 0.07 -20.87
CA LEU A 325 3.85 -0.59 -20.37
C LEU A 325 2.66 0.36 -20.49
N VAL A 326 1.59 -0.13 -21.12
CA VAL A 326 0.28 0.52 -21.12
C VAL A 326 -0.66 -0.27 -20.23
N VAL A 327 -1.21 0.41 -19.23
CA VAL A 327 -2.29 -0.13 -18.38
C VAL A 327 -3.58 0.59 -18.74
N PHE A 328 -4.64 -0.14 -19.06
CA PHE A 328 -5.97 0.45 -19.19
C PHE A 328 -7.01 -0.24 -18.31
N ASP A 329 -7.91 0.55 -17.74
CA ASP A 329 -9.06 0.09 -16.96
C ASP A 329 -10.32 0.45 -17.71
N THR A 330 -11.12 -0.55 -18.10
CA THR A 330 -12.39 -0.34 -18.80
C THR A 330 -13.55 -0.51 -17.81
N GLY A 331 -14.20 0.61 -17.51
CA GLY A 331 -15.39 0.68 -16.68
C GLY A 331 -16.70 0.67 -17.49
N GLY A 332 -17.80 0.98 -16.78
CA GLY A 332 -19.12 1.10 -17.40
C GLY A 332 -19.30 2.39 -18.22
N GLY A 333 -18.80 3.53 -17.73
CA GLY A 333 -18.97 4.84 -18.37
C GLY A 333 -17.73 5.41 -19.04
N SER A 334 -16.54 4.97 -18.65
CA SER A 334 -15.26 5.49 -19.15
C SER A 334 -14.15 4.44 -19.07
N SER A 335 -13.06 4.71 -19.79
CA SER A 335 -11.83 3.95 -19.74
C SER A 335 -10.68 4.87 -19.37
N GLN A 336 -9.82 4.42 -18.47
CA GLN A 336 -8.61 5.15 -18.07
C GLN A 336 -7.39 4.47 -18.70
N PHE A 337 -6.46 5.26 -19.23
CA PHE A 337 -5.21 4.81 -19.82
C PHE A 337 -4.04 5.41 -19.06
N THR A 338 -3.04 4.58 -18.75
CA THR A 338 -1.77 4.98 -18.15
C THR A 338 -0.65 4.42 -19.00
N PHE A 339 0.12 5.32 -19.62
CA PHE A 339 1.34 5.02 -20.36
C PHE A 339 2.52 5.25 -19.42
N GLY A 340 3.48 4.35 -19.40
CA GLY A 340 4.67 4.49 -18.59
C GLY A 340 5.80 3.58 -19.03
N HIS A 341 6.97 3.82 -18.47
CA HIS A 341 8.15 2.98 -18.62
C HIS A 341 8.68 2.57 -17.25
N ASP A 342 9.02 1.29 -17.09
CA ASP A 342 9.52 0.73 -15.83
C ASP A 342 8.62 1.09 -14.63
N SER A 343 9.03 2.06 -13.79
CA SER A 343 8.31 2.59 -12.61
C SER A 343 7.71 3.98 -12.79
N SER A 344 8.01 4.62 -13.91
CA SER A 344 7.56 5.95 -14.24
C SER A 344 6.22 5.90 -14.96
N VAL A 345 5.36 6.86 -14.67
CA VAL A 345 4.15 7.12 -15.45
C VAL A 345 4.44 8.34 -16.32
N ASP A 346 4.29 8.18 -17.64
CA ASP A 346 4.57 9.22 -18.63
C ASP A 346 3.34 10.07 -18.90
N GLU A 347 2.19 9.41 -19.11
CA GLU A 347 0.93 10.06 -19.40
C GLU A 347 -0.21 9.26 -18.80
N ARG A 348 -1.21 9.96 -18.27
CA ARG A 348 -2.47 9.37 -17.90
C ARG A 348 -3.64 10.22 -18.38
N PHE A 349 -4.67 9.54 -18.86
CA PHE A 349 -5.92 10.19 -19.23
C PHE A 349 -7.12 9.26 -19.13
N SER A 350 -8.31 9.85 -19.21
CA SER A 350 -9.59 9.15 -19.31
C SER A 350 -10.26 9.51 -20.63
N VAL A 351 -10.99 8.55 -21.19
CA VAL A 351 -11.88 8.73 -22.35
C VAL A 351 -13.28 8.26 -21.97
N GLU A 352 -14.31 8.87 -22.55
CA GLU A 352 -15.73 8.52 -22.30
C GLU A 352 -16.16 7.26 -23.07
N VAL A 353 -15.32 6.23 -23.02
CA VAL A 353 -15.56 4.95 -23.66
C VAL A 353 -15.83 3.93 -22.56
N GLY A 354 -17.02 3.36 -22.48
CA GLY A 354 -17.37 2.44 -21.41
C GLY A 354 -18.45 1.44 -21.82
N ALA A 355 -18.41 0.25 -21.23
CA ALA A 355 -19.25 -0.87 -21.66
C ALA A 355 -20.75 -0.57 -21.59
N VAL A 356 -21.23 0.09 -20.53
CA VAL A 356 -22.65 0.48 -20.38
C VAL A 356 -23.06 1.45 -21.48
N ARG A 357 -22.23 2.46 -21.76
CA ARG A 357 -22.51 3.51 -22.75
C ARG A 357 -22.73 2.93 -24.16
N TYR A 358 -21.87 2.00 -24.58
CA TYR A 358 -22.00 1.37 -25.90
C TYR A 358 -23.07 0.30 -25.93
N THR A 359 -23.30 -0.43 -24.83
CA THR A 359 -24.45 -1.32 -24.72
C THR A 359 -25.76 -0.56 -24.91
N GLU A 360 -25.96 0.57 -24.24
CA GLU A 360 -27.18 1.37 -24.35
C GLU A 360 -27.35 1.98 -25.75
N ARG A 361 -26.25 2.52 -26.31
CA ARG A 361 -26.24 3.19 -27.61
C ARG A 361 -26.52 2.25 -28.78
N PHE A 362 -25.99 1.01 -28.73
CA PHE A 362 -26.08 0.04 -29.83
C PHE A 362 -26.93 -1.19 -29.50
N LYS A 363 -27.61 -1.22 -28.34
CA LYS A 363 -28.46 -2.33 -27.88
C LYS A 363 -27.72 -3.68 -27.85
N LEU A 364 -26.52 -3.67 -27.26
CA LEU A 364 -25.62 -4.83 -27.23
C LEU A 364 -25.96 -5.85 -26.13
N ASP A 365 -27.06 -5.65 -25.41
CA ASP A 365 -27.59 -6.57 -24.40
C ASP A 365 -28.38 -7.74 -25.00
N GLY A 366 -28.88 -7.60 -26.23
CA GLY A 366 -29.51 -8.68 -27.00
C GLY A 366 -28.54 -9.44 -27.91
N SER A 367 -29.07 -10.35 -28.73
CA SER A 367 -28.34 -10.91 -29.87
C SER A 367 -28.15 -9.86 -30.97
N VAL A 368 -26.95 -9.72 -31.52
CA VAL A 368 -26.55 -8.62 -32.40
C VAL A 368 -26.02 -9.15 -33.75
N SER A 369 -26.42 -8.50 -34.85
CA SER A 369 -25.90 -8.79 -36.19
C SER A 369 -24.44 -8.35 -36.33
N LEU A 370 -23.75 -8.86 -37.35
CA LEU A 370 -22.38 -8.42 -37.65
C LEU A 370 -22.33 -6.93 -38.03
N ASP A 371 -23.34 -6.40 -38.71
CA ASP A 371 -23.39 -4.99 -39.11
C ASP A 371 -23.44 -4.07 -37.88
N THR A 372 -24.33 -4.33 -36.93
CA THR A 372 -24.43 -3.55 -35.69
C THR A 372 -23.16 -3.70 -34.83
N LEU A 373 -22.53 -4.87 -34.82
CA LEU A 373 -21.24 -5.07 -34.15
C LEU A 373 -20.15 -4.19 -34.78
N HIS A 374 -20.04 -4.18 -36.11
CA HIS A 374 -19.06 -3.36 -36.82
C HIS A 374 -19.31 -1.87 -36.62
N GLU A 375 -20.57 -1.42 -36.62
CA GLU A 375 -20.94 -0.04 -36.29
C GLU A 375 -20.51 0.35 -34.87
N ALA A 376 -20.77 -0.52 -33.89
CA ALA A 376 -20.37 -0.29 -32.51
C ALA A 376 -18.83 -0.21 -32.37
N MET A 377 -18.10 -1.14 -33.00
CA MET A 377 -16.62 -1.14 -32.99
C MET A 377 -16.04 0.08 -33.70
N ALA A 378 -16.62 0.52 -34.81
CA ALA A 378 -16.20 1.74 -35.51
C ALA A 378 -16.41 2.99 -34.65
N ALA A 379 -17.54 3.08 -33.94
CA ALA A 379 -17.80 4.18 -33.01
C ALA A 379 -16.85 4.17 -31.81
N ILE A 380 -16.58 3.00 -31.22
CA ILE A 380 -15.57 2.83 -30.18
C ILE A 380 -14.19 3.30 -30.72
N ALA A 381 -13.83 2.90 -31.93
CA ALA A 381 -12.56 3.28 -32.54
C ALA A 381 -12.44 4.79 -32.76
N ALA A 382 -13.51 5.48 -33.16
CA ALA A 382 -13.50 6.93 -33.31
C ALA A 382 -13.32 7.65 -31.96
N ASP A 383 -14.04 7.19 -30.92
CA ASP A 383 -13.99 7.78 -29.58
C ASP A 383 -12.68 7.43 -28.83
N LEU A 384 -11.95 6.40 -29.28
CA LEU A 384 -10.60 6.05 -28.85
C LEU A 384 -9.48 6.72 -29.67
N SER A 385 -9.78 7.73 -30.50
CA SER A 385 -8.78 8.38 -31.37
C SER A 385 -7.55 8.97 -30.64
N ARG A 386 -7.65 9.24 -29.33
CA ARG A 386 -6.52 9.73 -28.52
C ARG A 386 -5.34 8.73 -28.42
N ILE A 387 -5.59 7.45 -28.64
CA ILE A 387 -4.53 6.41 -28.68
C ILE A 387 -4.06 6.09 -30.11
N ASP A 388 -4.52 6.82 -31.13
CA ASP A 388 -4.09 6.59 -32.51
C ASP A 388 -2.62 6.94 -32.73
N GLY A 389 -1.94 6.11 -33.51
CA GLY A 389 -0.53 6.32 -33.89
C GLY A 389 0.47 6.23 -32.73
N ARG A 390 0.04 5.78 -31.55
CA ARG A 390 0.95 5.55 -30.42
C ARG A 390 1.92 4.40 -30.73
N PRO A 391 3.16 4.45 -30.22
CA PRO A 391 4.09 3.33 -30.34
C PRO A 391 3.50 2.05 -29.76
N VAL A 392 3.82 0.91 -30.37
CA VAL A 392 3.46 -0.41 -29.86
C VAL A 392 4.18 -0.62 -28.53
N PRO A 393 3.47 -0.81 -27.41
CA PRO A 393 4.12 -1.00 -26.12
C PRO A 393 4.73 -2.40 -26.00
N ASP A 394 5.73 -2.57 -25.14
CA ASP A 394 6.31 -3.90 -24.87
C ASP A 394 5.30 -4.80 -24.15
N ARG A 395 4.41 -4.21 -23.34
CA ARG A 395 3.28 -4.91 -22.71
C ARG A 395 2.01 -4.06 -22.65
N LEU A 396 0.88 -4.72 -22.87
CA LEU A 396 -0.46 -4.19 -22.63
C LEU A 396 -1.13 -4.95 -21.48
N VAL A 397 -1.59 -4.19 -20.48
CA VAL A 397 -2.29 -4.73 -19.32
C VAL A 397 -3.68 -4.14 -19.24
N ALA A 398 -4.66 -5.01 -19.06
CA ALA A 398 -6.05 -4.65 -19.01
C ALA A 398 -6.64 -4.96 -17.63
N MET A 399 -7.44 -4.03 -17.12
CA MET A 399 -8.15 -4.15 -15.85
C MET A 399 -9.64 -3.90 -16.05
N GLY A 400 -10.40 -4.20 -15.00
CA GLY A 400 -11.82 -3.92 -14.94
C GLY A 400 -12.71 -5.15 -15.10
N GLY A 401 -14.01 -4.95 -14.87
CA GLY A 401 -14.98 -6.04 -14.77
C GLY A 401 -15.13 -6.87 -16.04
N ALA A 402 -15.09 -6.23 -17.22
CA ALA A 402 -15.19 -6.94 -18.49
C ALA A 402 -13.99 -7.87 -18.69
N VAL A 403 -12.78 -7.34 -18.53
CA VAL A 403 -11.52 -8.06 -18.74
C VAL A 403 -11.39 -9.25 -17.79
N THR A 404 -11.68 -9.05 -16.50
CA THR A 404 -11.61 -10.12 -15.49
C THR A 404 -12.66 -11.22 -15.72
N ASN A 405 -13.84 -10.87 -16.24
CA ASN A 405 -14.84 -11.86 -16.66
C ASN A 405 -14.41 -12.60 -17.92
N MET A 406 -13.78 -11.94 -18.89
CA MET A 406 -13.24 -12.61 -20.08
C MET A 406 -12.17 -13.65 -19.70
N ALA A 407 -11.28 -13.33 -18.75
CA ALA A 407 -10.34 -14.31 -18.19
C ALA A 407 -11.05 -15.47 -17.48
N ALA A 408 -12.07 -15.18 -16.67
CA ALA A 408 -12.84 -16.21 -15.98
C ALA A 408 -13.60 -17.13 -16.95
N VAL A 409 -14.13 -16.60 -18.06
CA VAL A 409 -14.79 -17.38 -19.13
C VAL A 409 -13.78 -18.24 -19.88
N LYS A 410 -12.59 -17.71 -20.21
CA LYS A 410 -11.49 -18.47 -20.83
C LYS A 410 -11.17 -19.74 -20.02
N HIS A 411 -11.08 -19.60 -18.70
CA HIS A 411 -10.73 -20.69 -17.78
C HIS A 411 -11.95 -21.43 -17.21
N ARG A 412 -13.17 -21.05 -17.61
CA ARG A 412 -14.44 -21.62 -17.13
C ARG A 412 -14.53 -21.67 -15.60
N LEU A 413 -14.17 -20.58 -14.92
CA LEU A 413 -14.08 -20.53 -13.45
C LEU A 413 -15.46 -20.54 -12.78
N ALA A 414 -15.71 -21.54 -11.93
CA ALA A 414 -16.88 -21.62 -11.06
C ALA A 414 -16.49 -22.40 -9.77
N PRO A 415 -16.19 -21.73 -8.64
CA PRO A 415 -16.29 -20.29 -8.39
C PRO A 415 -15.17 -19.46 -9.04
N TYR A 416 -15.35 -18.14 -9.04
CA TYR A 416 -14.33 -17.19 -9.51
C TYR A 416 -13.04 -17.32 -8.69
N ASP A 417 -11.90 -17.51 -9.36
CA ASP A 417 -10.57 -17.55 -8.74
C ASP A 417 -9.69 -16.39 -9.26
N PRO A 418 -9.49 -15.34 -8.45
CA PRO A 418 -8.65 -14.20 -8.82
C PRO A 418 -7.15 -14.53 -8.97
N ASN A 419 -6.67 -15.62 -8.36
CA ASN A 419 -5.28 -16.06 -8.55
C ASN A 419 -5.06 -16.60 -9.97
N VAL A 420 -6.09 -17.21 -10.56
CA VAL A 420 -6.06 -17.65 -11.97
C VAL A 420 -6.26 -16.46 -12.90
N VAL A 421 -7.15 -15.53 -12.55
CA VAL A 421 -7.42 -14.34 -13.38
C VAL A 421 -6.21 -13.41 -13.46
N GLN A 422 -5.54 -13.15 -12.34
CA GLN A 422 -4.35 -12.31 -12.30
C GLN A 422 -3.22 -12.92 -13.16
N GLY A 423 -2.75 -12.16 -14.14
CA GLY A 423 -1.69 -12.62 -15.05
C GLY A 423 -2.18 -13.47 -16.22
N THR A 424 -3.48 -13.75 -16.34
CA THR A 424 -4.02 -14.44 -17.51
C THR A 424 -3.76 -13.62 -18.78
N VAL A 425 -3.17 -14.27 -19.79
CA VAL A 425 -2.98 -13.66 -21.12
C VAL A 425 -4.23 -13.94 -21.96
N LEU A 426 -4.80 -12.89 -22.54
CA LEU A 426 -5.86 -12.97 -23.55
C LEU A 426 -5.26 -12.56 -24.90
N ASP A 427 -5.24 -13.49 -25.85
CA ASP A 427 -4.87 -13.19 -27.23
C ASP A 427 -6.09 -12.72 -28.03
N ARG A 428 -5.80 -12.16 -29.20
CA ARG A 428 -6.82 -11.69 -30.14
C ARG A 428 -7.86 -12.75 -30.48
N ALA A 429 -7.44 -13.99 -30.72
CA ALA A 429 -8.33 -15.08 -31.13
C ALA A 429 -9.34 -15.44 -30.03
N GLU A 430 -8.88 -15.49 -28.77
CA GLU A 430 -9.75 -15.75 -27.62
C GLU A 430 -10.77 -14.62 -27.42
N ILE A 431 -10.36 -13.37 -27.63
CA ILE A 431 -11.26 -12.22 -27.54
C ILE A 431 -12.32 -12.26 -28.65
N GLU A 432 -11.92 -12.56 -29.90
CA GLU A 432 -12.83 -12.68 -31.03
C GLU A 432 -13.81 -13.86 -30.86
N ARG A 433 -13.34 -15.00 -30.33
CA ARG A 433 -14.19 -16.14 -29.95
C ARG A 433 -15.25 -15.74 -28.92
N GLN A 434 -14.87 -14.95 -27.92
CA GLN A 434 -15.80 -14.47 -26.91
C GLN A 434 -16.77 -13.43 -27.46
N ILE A 435 -16.33 -12.51 -28.33
CA ILE A 435 -17.23 -11.58 -29.03
C ILE A 435 -18.29 -12.34 -29.83
N GLU A 436 -17.90 -13.39 -30.55
CA GLU A 436 -18.83 -14.26 -31.29
C GLU A 436 -19.84 -14.96 -30.36
N LEU A 437 -19.35 -15.51 -29.25
CA LEU A 437 -20.19 -16.14 -28.23
C LEU A 437 -21.21 -15.15 -27.65
N TYR A 438 -20.78 -13.94 -27.32
CA TYR A 438 -21.66 -12.96 -26.70
C TYR A 438 -22.66 -12.38 -27.70
N ARG A 439 -22.24 -12.01 -28.92
CA ARG A 439 -23.15 -11.40 -29.90
C ARG A 439 -24.26 -12.34 -30.36
N SER A 440 -24.05 -13.65 -30.33
CA SER A 440 -25.04 -14.64 -30.78
C SER A 440 -26.10 -14.96 -29.73
N GLN A 441 -26.02 -14.36 -28.53
CA GLN A 441 -26.88 -14.63 -27.39
C GLN A 441 -27.39 -13.33 -26.78
N ASP A 442 -28.56 -13.38 -26.15
CA ASP A 442 -29.08 -12.29 -25.33
C ASP A 442 -28.53 -12.33 -23.89
N ALA A 443 -28.81 -11.29 -23.11
CA ALA A 443 -28.35 -11.18 -21.74
C ALA A 443 -28.83 -12.33 -20.85
N GLU A 444 -30.00 -12.91 -21.09
CA GLU A 444 -30.50 -14.04 -20.31
C GLU A 444 -29.65 -15.28 -20.55
N SER A 445 -29.44 -15.66 -21.81
CA SER A 445 -28.60 -16.80 -22.18
C SER A 445 -27.15 -16.61 -21.74
N ARG A 446 -26.62 -15.38 -21.84
CA ARG A 446 -25.26 -15.05 -21.39
C ARG A 446 -25.06 -15.28 -19.88
N ARG A 447 -26.10 -15.16 -19.05
CA ARG A 447 -25.98 -15.42 -17.60
C ARG A 447 -25.65 -16.88 -17.28
N GLU A 448 -25.86 -17.79 -18.24
CA GLU A 448 -25.54 -19.22 -18.11
C GLU A 448 -24.09 -19.55 -18.52
N ILE A 449 -23.36 -18.59 -19.10
CA ILE A 449 -21.96 -18.80 -19.52
C ILE A 449 -21.08 -18.98 -18.28
N VAL A 450 -20.44 -20.15 -18.18
CA VAL A 450 -19.51 -20.46 -17.08
C VAL A 450 -18.36 -19.45 -17.04
N GLY A 451 -18.13 -18.86 -15.87
CA GLY A 451 -17.13 -17.81 -15.65
C GLY A 451 -17.66 -16.39 -15.81
N LEU A 452 -18.82 -16.19 -16.46
CA LEU A 452 -19.43 -14.87 -16.60
C LEU A 452 -20.33 -14.57 -15.41
N GLN A 453 -20.02 -13.51 -14.68
CA GLN A 453 -20.85 -13.04 -13.57
C GLN A 453 -22.22 -12.56 -14.11
N PRO A 454 -23.35 -13.00 -13.54
CA PRO A 454 -24.67 -12.66 -14.06
C PRO A 454 -24.94 -11.15 -14.19
N LYS A 455 -24.39 -10.34 -13.27
CA LYS A 455 -24.50 -8.87 -13.27
C LYS A 455 -23.74 -8.20 -14.43
N ARG A 456 -22.94 -8.94 -15.19
CA ARG A 456 -22.12 -8.43 -16.30
C ARG A 456 -22.63 -8.89 -17.67
N ALA A 457 -23.58 -9.82 -17.72
CA ALA A 457 -24.09 -10.40 -18.96
C ALA A 457 -24.63 -9.36 -19.99
N GLU A 458 -25.25 -8.29 -19.51
CA GLU A 458 -25.79 -7.22 -20.36
C GLU A 458 -24.70 -6.39 -21.05
N VAL A 459 -23.54 -6.22 -20.41
CA VAL A 459 -22.51 -5.27 -20.85
C VAL A 459 -21.24 -5.94 -21.37
N ILE A 460 -21.12 -7.27 -21.27
CA ILE A 460 -19.89 -7.99 -21.58
C ILE A 460 -19.49 -7.88 -23.06
N LEU A 461 -20.46 -7.87 -23.98
CA LEU A 461 -20.19 -7.74 -25.43
C LEU A 461 -19.50 -6.40 -25.73
N ALA A 462 -20.07 -5.29 -25.24
CA ALA A 462 -19.47 -3.96 -25.40
C ALA A 462 -18.07 -3.90 -24.78
N GLY A 463 -17.89 -4.49 -23.59
CA GLY A 463 -16.59 -4.60 -22.93
C GLY A 463 -15.55 -5.32 -23.78
N ALA A 464 -15.91 -6.46 -24.38
CA ALA A 464 -15.03 -7.23 -25.25
C ALA A 464 -14.68 -6.45 -26.54
N CYS A 465 -15.63 -5.73 -27.14
CA CYS A 465 -15.38 -4.83 -28.27
C CYS A 465 -14.37 -3.73 -27.92
N ILE A 466 -14.52 -3.07 -26.77
CA ILE A 466 -13.58 -2.03 -26.32
C ILE A 466 -12.17 -2.62 -26.19
N VAL A 467 -12.03 -3.77 -25.53
CA VAL A 467 -10.74 -4.45 -25.36
C VAL A 467 -10.11 -4.79 -26.72
N ARG A 468 -10.88 -5.34 -27.66
CA ARG A 468 -10.40 -5.68 -29.00
C ARG A 468 -9.92 -4.45 -29.77
N THR A 469 -10.68 -3.35 -29.72
CA THR A 469 -10.30 -2.09 -30.40
C THR A 469 -9.07 -1.45 -29.79
N VAL A 470 -8.89 -1.51 -28.46
CA VAL A 470 -7.66 -1.03 -27.80
C VAL A 470 -6.44 -1.82 -28.26
N MET A 471 -6.53 -3.15 -28.31
CA MET A 471 -5.45 -4.00 -28.80
C MET A 471 -5.07 -3.67 -30.24
N GLU A 472 -6.06 -3.49 -31.11
CA GLU A 472 -5.85 -3.13 -32.51
C GLU A 472 -5.14 -1.78 -32.67
N LYS A 473 -5.61 -0.74 -31.96
CA LYS A 473 -5.01 0.60 -32.03
C LYS A 473 -3.59 0.67 -31.48
N LEU A 474 -3.27 -0.15 -30.47
CA LEU A 474 -1.94 -0.22 -29.88
C LEU A 474 -1.03 -1.28 -30.54
N GLY A 475 -1.51 -1.94 -31.61
CA GLY A 475 -0.73 -2.95 -32.34
C GLY A 475 -0.35 -4.18 -31.51
N GLN A 476 -1.21 -4.59 -30.57
CA GLN A 476 -0.98 -5.71 -29.66
C GLN A 476 -1.77 -6.96 -30.07
N GLU A 477 -1.10 -8.10 -30.13
CA GLU A 477 -1.76 -9.39 -30.42
C GLU A 477 -2.26 -10.11 -29.15
N ASN A 478 -1.77 -9.68 -27.98
CA ASN A 478 -2.23 -10.17 -26.70
C ASN A 478 -2.19 -9.05 -25.64
N LEU A 479 -2.93 -9.27 -24.56
CA LEU A 479 -2.87 -8.45 -23.35
C LEU A 479 -2.80 -9.35 -22.13
N THR A 480 -2.33 -8.79 -21.02
CA THR A 480 -2.36 -9.47 -19.73
C THR A 480 -3.43 -8.89 -18.82
N VAL A 481 -4.22 -9.74 -18.17
CA VAL A 481 -5.28 -9.33 -17.25
C VAL A 481 -4.72 -9.07 -15.86
N SER A 482 -5.12 -7.95 -15.24
CA SER A 482 -4.89 -7.73 -13.83
C SER A 482 -6.19 -7.60 -13.05
N ASP A 483 -6.31 -8.40 -12.00
CA ASP A 483 -7.35 -8.29 -10.96
C ASP A 483 -6.89 -7.38 -9.79
N ARG A 484 -5.61 -6.96 -9.82
CA ARG A 484 -5.07 -5.98 -8.89
C ARG A 484 -5.53 -4.57 -9.27
N GLY A 485 -5.49 -3.67 -8.30
CA GLY A 485 -5.96 -2.29 -8.45
C GLY A 485 -5.40 -1.42 -7.33
N LEU A 486 -5.99 -0.24 -7.12
CA LEU A 486 -5.49 0.78 -6.18
C LEU A 486 -4.95 0.21 -4.85
N ARG A 487 -5.76 -0.58 -4.13
CA ARG A 487 -5.38 -1.16 -2.82
C ARG A 487 -4.10 -2.00 -2.86
N HIS A 488 -3.87 -2.75 -3.95
CA HIS A 488 -2.65 -3.55 -4.12
C HIS A 488 -1.43 -2.68 -4.46
N GLY A 489 -1.66 -1.60 -5.20
CA GLY A 489 -0.63 -0.61 -5.49
C GLY A 489 -0.19 0.17 -4.26
N VAL A 490 -1.16 0.55 -3.42
CA VAL A 490 -0.88 1.17 -2.11
C VAL A 490 -0.16 0.20 -1.20
N LEU A 491 -0.56 -1.08 -1.16
CA LEU A 491 0.14 -2.10 -0.38
C LEU A 491 1.61 -2.20 -0.79
N SER A 492 1.86 -2.35 -2.09
CA SER A 492 3.21 -2.41 -2.67
C SER A 492 3.99 -1.12 -2.40
N GLU A 493 3.43 0.06 -2.64
CA GLU A 493 4.13 1.33 -2.39
C GLU A 493 4.50 1.53 -0.92
N ARG A 494 3.56 1.22 -0.01
CA ARG A 494 3.71 1.53 1.40
C ARG A 494 4.54 0.47 2.13
N PHE A 495 4.46 -0.79 1.71
CA PHE A 495 5.01 -1.93 2.45
C PHE A 495 5.98 -2.82 1.65
N ASP A 496 6.27 -2.53 0.38
CA ASP A 496 7.42 -3.16 -0.28
C ASP A 496 8.72 -2.61 0.31
N ALA A 497 9.28 -3.37 1.26
CA ALA A 497 10.70 -3.31 1.59
C ALA A 497 11.45 -4.08 0.51
#